data_AF-A0A9D2IS31-F1
#
_entry.id   AF-A0A9D2IS31-F1
#
_cell.length_a   1.000
_cell.length_b   1.000
_cell.length_c   1.000
_cell.angle_alpha   90.00
_cell.angle_beta   90.00
_cell.angle_gamma   90.00
#
_symmetry.space_group_name_H-M   'P 1'
#
loop_
_entity.id
_entity.type
_entity.pdbx_description
1 polymer ?
#
loop_
_entity_poly.entity_id
_entity_poly.type
_entity_poly.pdbx_seq_one_letter_code
_entity_poly.pdbx_strand_id
1 'polypeptide(L)'
;MTLASIRDPGGTMARGYRRCFWGTFLLLFHINIGPIPIFPDFVGLLVLLSGLNQLRMRAGSPGLWRAAVMTRILCGLSAAEFLLLLIERNGLPLPASGPVPVPLSALYHGLYACLYLAAVYEILTASCEILAIDRLDATAAGTGRRMRVFLTLSLLMEASLWAAVLFTQVQALLYAALASGLAACVALLVCFSRLRRAYLDFPSLAPNAPPFPPEPEEEAGAAGEAPSFPAQNL
;
A
#
# COMPACT_ATOMS: atom_id res chain seq x y z
N MET A 1 -3.64 7.95 24.00
CA MET A 1 -4.71 6.94 23.85
C MET A 1 -4.06 5.70 23.27
N THR A 2 -3.52 4.88 24.16
CA THR A 2 -2.55 3.82 23.90
C THR A 2 -3.06 2.59 24.62
N LEU A 3 -3.77 1.71 23.91
CA LEU A 3 -4.16 0.38 24.36
C LEU A 3 -4.12 -0.55 23.14
N ALA A 4 -2.94 -1.12 22.91
CA ALA A 4 -2.63 -2.08 21.85
C ALA A 4 -3.33 -3.45 22.00
N SER A 5 -4.51 -3.56 22.60
CA SER A 5 -5.05 -4.88 22.98
C SER A 5 -6.56 -4.94 23.08
N ILE A 6 -7.25 -4.76 21.95
CA ILE A 6 -8.53 -5.46 21.72
C ILE A 6 -8.39 -6.26 20.43
N ARG A 7 -7.37 -7.13 20.41
CA ARG A 7 -7.27 -8.41 19.69
C ARG A 7 -8.34 -8.61 18.62
N ASP A 8 -7.97 -8.57 17.34
CA ASP A 8 -8.86 -8.64 16.16
C ASP A 8 -9.98 -9.70 16.29
N PRO A 9 -11.16 -9.37 16.86
CA PRO A 9 -12.12 -10.39 17.30
C PRO A 9 -12.83 -11.07 16.13
N GLY A 10 -12.62 -10.56 14.91
CA GLY A 10 -13.28 -11.04 13.70
C GLY A 10 -12.35 -11.25 12.51
N GLY A 11 -11.03 -11.31 12.70
CA GLY A 11 -10.09 -11.44 11.57
C GLY A 11 -10.20 -10.30 10.56
N THR A 12 -10.54 -9.10 11.00
CA THR A 12 -10.65 -7.87 10.21
C THR A 12 -9.33 -7.49 9.54
N MET A 13 -8.18 -7.65 10.23
CA MET A 13 -6.86 -7.41 9.65
C MET A 13 -6.55 -8.45 8.58
N ALA A 14 -6.80 -9.73 8.88
CA ALA A 14 -6.63 -10.82 7.92
C ALA A 14 -7.52 -10.65 6.68
N ARG A 15 -8.78 -10.21 6.86
CA ARG A 15 -9.70 -9.87 5.76
C ARG A 15 -9.22 -8.67 4.96
N GLY A 16 -8.71 -7.62 5.63
CA GLY A 16 -8.14 -6.44 5.00
C GLY A 16 -6.96 -6.79 4.10
N TYR A 17 -5.96 -7.50 4.64
CA TYR A 17 -4.79 -7.95 3.86
C TYR A 17 -5.16 -8.95 2.76
N ARG A 18 -6.14 -9.83 2.99
CA ARG A 18 -6.66 -10.72 1.93
C ARG A 18 -7.25 -9.91 0.78
N ARG A 19 -8.02 -8.85 1.06
CA ARG A 19 -8.56 -7.96 0.01
C ARG A 19 -7.45 -7.19 -0.68
N CYS A 20 -6.47 -6.65 0.04
CA CYS A 20 -5.32 -5.98 -0.59
C CYS A 20 -4.52 -6.92 -1.50
N PHE A 21 -4.31 -8.17 -1.09
CA PHE A 21 -3.68 -9.19 -1.92
C PHE A 21 -4.48 -9.44 -3.21
N TRP A 22 -5.79 -9.69 -3.11
CA TRP A 22 -6.62 -9.97 -4.29
C TRP A 22 -6.78 -8.75 -5.21
N GLY A 23 -6.91 -7.55 -4.65
CA GLY A 23 -6.95 -6.32 -5.45
C GLY A 23 -5.65 -6.10 -6.21
N THR A 24 -4.50 -6.30 -5.55
CA THR A 24 -3.19 -6.24 -6.20
C THR A 24 -3.04 -7.33 -7.26
N PHE A 25 -3.46 -8.56 -6.96
CA PHE A 25 -3.43 -9.66 -7.92
C PHE A 25 -4.24 -9.33 -9.19
N LEU A 26 -5.46 -8.81 -9.05
CA LEU A 26 -6.28 -8.41 -10.19
C LEU A 26 -5.62 -7.30 -11.03
N LEU A 27 -4.89 -6.38 -10.38
CA LEU A 27 -4.16 -5.32 -11.09
C LEU A 27 -2.94 -5.82 -11.86
N LEU A 28 -2.24 -6.83 -11.34
CA LEU A 28 -1.04 -7.36 -11.98
C LEU A 28 -1.36 -8.30 -13.14
N PHE A 29 -2.47 -9.03 -13.04
CA PHE A 29 -2.92 -9.96 -14.06
C PHE A 29 -3.98 -9.29 -14.93
N HIS A 30 -3.55 -8.46 -15.89
CA HIS A 30 -4.40 -7.96 -16.96
C HIS A 30 -4.81 -9.12 -17.88
N ILE A 31 -5.90 -9.79 -17.57
CA ILE A 31 -6.46 -10.83 -18.43
C ILE A 31 -7.30 -10.14 -19.49
N ASN A 32 -6.87 -10.17 -20.74
CA ASN A 32 -7.57 -9.57 -21.87
C ASN A 32 -8.25 -10.65 -22.74
N ILE A 33 -9.50 -10.45 -23.15
CA ILE A 33 -10.16 -11.23 -24.23
C ILE A 33 -10.22 -10.31 -25.44
N GLY A 34 -9.27 -10.48 -26.36
CA GLY A 34 -9.09 -9.54 -27.48
C GLY A 34 -8.68 -8.15 -26.96
N PRO A 35 -9.28 -7.06 -27.47
CA PRO A 35 -8.94 -5.69 -27.06
C PRO A 35 -9.59 -5.27 -25.73
N ILE A 36 -10.43 -6.12 -25.12
CA ILE A 36 -11.17 -5.78 -23.90
C ILE A 36 -10.51 -6.47 -22.70
N PRO A 37 -10.12 -5.73 -21.65
CA PRO A 37 -9.75 -6.35 -20.39
C PRO A 37 -10.96 -7.03 -19.75
N ILE A 38 -10.84 -8.31 -19.39
CA ILE A 38 -11.87 -9.05 -18.64
C ILE A 38 -12.17 -8.33 -17.33
N PHE A 39 -11.11 -7.91 -16.64
CA PHE A 39 -11.18 -7.14 -15.42
C PHE A 39 -10.51 -5.78 -15.66
N PRO A 40 -11.28 -4.70 -15.80
CA PRO A 40 -10.73 -3.35 -15.82
C PRO A 40 -9.98 -3.06 -14.52
N ASP A 41 -8.90 -2.31 -14.61
CA ASP A 41 -8.03 -1.97 -13.47
C ASP A 41 -8.80 -1.36 -12.29
N PHE A 42 -9.81 -0.52 -12.57
CA PHE A 42 -10.61 0.08 -11.52
C PHE A 42 -11.28 -0.97 -10.61
N VAL A 43 -11.59 -2.17 -11.12
CA VAL A 43 -12.14 -3.27 -10.29
C VAL A 43 -11.10 -3.76 -9.29
N GLY A 44 -9.87 -3.96 -9.72
CA GLY A 44 -8.76 -4.33 -8.83
C GLY A 44 -8.49 -3.24 -7.77
N LEU A 45 -8.54 -1.96 -8.18
CA LEU A 45 -8.41 -0.82 -7.29
C LEU A 45 -9.55 -0.69 -6.29
N LEU A 46 -10.79 -1.00 -6.66
CA LEU A 46 -11.94 -1.04 -5.74
C LEU A 46 -11.76 -2.12 -4.67
N VAL A 47 -11.30 -3.31 -5.05
CA VAL A 47 -11.00 -4.39 -4.10
C VAL A 47 -9.85 -3.99 -3.17
N LEU A 48 -8.79 -3.39 -3.72
CA LEU A 48 -7.66 -2.88 -2.94
C LEU A 48 -8.12 -1.81 -1.94
N LEU A 49 -8.86 -0.80 -2.40
CA LEU A 49 -9.40 0.29 -1.59
C LEU A 49 -10.32 -0.23 -0.47
N SER A 50 -11.13 -1.26 -0.77
CA SER A 50 -11.96 -1.94 0.23
C SER A 50 -11.10 -2.58 1.33
N GLY A 51 -9.99 -3.23 0.98
CA GLY A 51 -9.01 -3.75 1.94
C GLY A 51 -8.35 -2.65 2.77
N LEU A 52 -7.93 -1.55 2.13
CA LEU A 52 -7.32 -0.41 2.81
C LEU A 52 -8.26 0.25 3.81
N ASN A 53 -9.55 0.40 3.47
CA ASN A 53 -10.53 0.95 4.40
C ASN A 53 -10.70 0.05 5.64
N GLN A 54 -10.66 -1.28 5.47
CA GLN A 54 -10.70 -2.21 6.60
C GLN A 54 -9.47 -2.07 7.49
N LEU A 55 -8.27 -2.06 6.91
CA LEU A 55 -7.02 -1.88 7.65
C LEU A 55 -7.01 -0.52 8.36
N ARG A 56 -7.45 0.54 7.69
CA ARG A 56 -7.48 1.91 8.23
C ARG A 56 -8.40 2.05 9.43
N MET A 57 -9.61 1.50 9.35
CA MET A 57 -10.56 1.54 10.48
C MET A 57 -9.99 0.86 11.74
N ARG A 58 -9.04 -0.07 11.57
CA ARG A 58 -8.48 -0.85 12.66
C ARG A 58 -7.16 -0.32 13.19
N ALA A 59 -6.21 -0.03 12.30
CA ALA A 59 -4.88 0.41 12.67
C ALA A 59 -4.76 1.92 12.87
N GLY A 60 -5.66 2.71 12.26
CA GLY A 60 -5.63 4.17 12.34
C GLY A 60 -4.35 4.82 11.79
N SER A 61 -3.52 4.10 11.02
CA SER A 61 -2.24 4.64 10.59
C SER A 61 -2.41 5.72 9.50
N PRO A 62 -1.66 6.83 9.59
CA PRO A 62 -1.74 7.91 8.61
C PRO A 62 -1.29 7.45 7.21
N GLY A 63 -0.36 6.50 7.13
CA GLY A 63 0.08 5.91 5.87
C GLY A 63 -1.05 5.20 5.12
N LEU A 64 -1.90 4.44 5.82
CA LEU A 64 -3.07 3.80 5.19
C LEU A 64 -4.10 4.81 4.67
N TRP A 65 -4.23 5.97 5.32
CA TRP A 65 -5.07 7.05 4.81
C TRP A 65 -4.51 7.63 3.50
N ARG A 66 -3.21 7.95 3.46
CA ARG A 66 -2.54 8.44 2.24
C ARG A 66 -2.67 7.44 1.10
N ALA A 67 -2.39 6.16 1.36
CA ALA A 67 -2.59 5.07 0.41
C ALA A 67 -4.03 5.00 -0.11
N ALA A 68 -5.03 5.11 0.77
CA ALA A 68 -6.42 5.07 0.37
C ALA A 68 -6.82 6.27 -0.52
N VAL A 69 -6.30 7.47 -0.24
CA VAL A 69 -6.53 8.65 -1.08
C VAL A 69 -5.91 8.44 -2.47
N MET A 70 -4.65 8.01 -2.55
CA MET A 70 -3.99 7.73 -3.82
C MET A 70 -4.74 6.65 -4.62
N THR A 71 -5.18 5.58 -3.94
CA THR A 71 -5.95 4.50 -4.57
C THR A 71 -7.31 4.98 -5.09
N ARG A 72 -7.98 5.92 -4.40
CA ARG A 72 -9.23 6.53 -4.92
C ARG A 72 -8.99 7.33 -6.19
N ILE A 73 -7.90 8.11 -6.24
CA ILE A 73 -7.53 8.88 -7.43
C ILE A 73 -7.25 7.93 -8.59
N LEU A 74 -6.43 6.88 -8.37
CA LEU A 74 -6.16 5.84 -9.37
C LEU A 74 -7.45 5.17 -9.86
N CYS A 75 -8.39 4.89 -8.95
CA CYS A 75 -9.68 4.28 -9.30
C CYS A 75 -10.52 5.19 -10.19
N GLY A 76 -10.54 6.50 -9.90
CA GLY A 76 -11.21 7.49 -10.73
C GLY A 76 -10.59 7.60 -12.13
N LEU A 77 -9.25 7.65 -12.19
CA LEU A 77 -8.50 7.74 -13.45
C LEU A 77 -8.74 6.50 -14.33
N SER A 78 -8.61 5.30 -13.77
CA SER A 78 -8.83 4.04 -14.50
C SER A 78 -10.29 3.82 -14.91
N ALA A 79 -11.25 4.27 -14.08
CA ALA A 79 -12.67 4.23 -14.46
C ALA A 79 -12.99 5.20 -15.60
N ALA A 80 -12.40 6.40 -15.59
CA ALA A 80 -12.56 7.38 -16.67
C ALA A 80 -11.94 6.85 -17.98
N GLU A 81 -10.74 6.29 -17.92
CA GLU A 81 -10.10 5.65 -19.08
C GLU A 81 -10.97 4.52 -19.66
N PHE A 82 -11.49 3.64 -18.81
CA PHE A 82 -12.40 2.58 -19.24
C PHE A 82 -13.69 3.13 -19.88
N LEU A 83 -14.27 4.20 -19.33
CA LEU A 83 -15.45 4.84 -19.90
C LEU A 83 -15.16 5.45 -21.28
N LEU A 84 -14.00 6.10 -21.45
CA LEU A 84 -13.58 6.65 -22.74
C LEU A 84 -13.42 5.55 -23.80
N LEU A 85 -12.79 4.41 -23.43
CA LEU A 85 -12.69 3.23 -24.29
C LEU A 85 -14.06 2.69 -24.73
N LEU A 86 -15.05 2.69 -23.82
CA LEU A 86 -16.42 2.28 -24.16
C LEU A 86 -17.10 3.27 -25.11
N ILE A 87 -16.92 4.57 -24.92
CA ILE A 87 -17.53 5.60 -25.79
C ILE A 87 -16.96 5.49 -27.20
N GLU A 88 -15.63 5.42 -27.34
CA GLU A 88 -14.94 5.28 -28.63
C GLU A 88 -15.44 4.05 -29.39
N ARG A 89 -15.56 2.91 -28.71
CA ARG A 89 -16.00 1.67 -29.32
C ARG A 89 -17.46 1.68 -29.77
N ASN A 90 -18.33 2.44 -29.10
CA ASN A 90 -19.74 2.56 -29.49
C ASN A 90 -19.98 3.55 -30.64
N GLY A 91 -18.91 4.05 -31.28
CA GLY A 91 -19.00 4.90 -32.46
C GLY A 91 -19.52 6.31 -32.17
N LEU A 92 -19.55 6.73 -30.90
CA LEU A 92 -19.80 8.11 -30.55
C LEU A 92 -18.53 8.92 -30.87
N PRO A 93 -18.60 9.89 -31.79
CA PRO A 93 -17.44 10.71 -32.11
C PRO A 93 -17.10 11.55 -30.89
N LEU A 94 -16.02 11.18 -30.20
CA LEU A 94 -15.42 12.05 -29.20
C LEU A 94 -14.91 13.30 -29.94
N PRO A 95 -15.24 14.52 -29.46
CA PRO A 95 -14.73 15.73 -30.08
C PRO A 95 -13.20 15.69 -30.03
N ALA A 96 -12.56 15.58 -31.20
CA ALA A 96 -11.11 15.49 -31.40
C ALA A 96 -10.42 14.15 -31.03
N SER A 97 -10.98 13.00 -31.40
CA SER A 97 -10.28 11.70 -31.37
C SER A 97 -9.22 11.54 -32.47
N GLY A 98 -8.36 12.54 -32.67
CA GLY A 98 -7.07 12.30 -33.31
C GLY A 98 -6.22 11.39 -32.41
N PRO A 99 -5.21 10.69 -32.96
CA PRO A 99 -4.30 9.91 -32.12
C PRO A 99 -3.73 10.81 -31.04
N VAL A 100 -3.94 10.45 -29.78
CA VAL A 100 -3.34 11.16 -28.65
C VAL A 100 -1.83 11.21 -28.91
N PRO A 101 -1.18 12.38 -28.84
CA PRO A 101 0.25 12.46 -29.07
C PRO A 101 0.96 11.46 -28.16
N VAL A 102 1.82 10.62 -28.74
CA VAL A 102 2.60 9.60 -27.99
C VAL A 102 3.21 10.17 -26.71
N PRO A 103 3.81 11.38 -26.68
CA PRO A 103 4.36 11.95 -25.45
C PRO A 103 3.33 12.19 -24.35
N LEU A 104 2.10 12.61 -24.71
CA LEU A 104 1.04 12.87 -23.73
C LEU A 104 0.52 11.56 -23.12
N SER A 105 0.37 10.52 -23.95
CA SER A 105 0.01 9.19 -23.46
C SER A 105 1.10 8.63 -22.52
N ALA A 106 2.38 8.75 -22.88
CA ALA A 106 3.49 8.32 -22.05
C ALA A 106 3.55 9.06 -20.71
N LEU A 107 3.29 10.38 -20.72
CA LEU A 107 3.22 11.19 -19.51
C LEU A 107 2.08 10.73 -18.58
N TYR A 108 0.88 10.48 -19.13
CA TYR A 108 -0.25 9.96 -18.36
C TYR A 108 0.09 8.63 -17.68
N HIS A 109 0.64 7.67 -18.44
CA HIS A 109 1.02 6.36 -17.90
C HIS A 109 2.13 6.47 -16.85
N GLY A 110 3.12 7.33 -17.06
CA GLY A 110 4.17 7.57 -16.07
C GLY A 110 3.65 8.19 -14.78
N LEU A 111 2.72 9.15 -14.87
CA LEU A 111 2.06 9.73 -13.69
C LEU A 111 1.21 8.69 -12.94
N TYR A 112 0.47 7.87 -13.68
CA TYR A 112 -0.32 6.78 -13.12
C TYR A 112 0.58 5.76 -12.39
N ALA A 113 1.68 5.34 -13.01
CA ALA A 113 2.65 4.43 -12.43
C ALA A 113 3.31 5.00 -11.16
N CYS A 114 3.72 6.27 -11.18
CA CYS A 114 4.25 6.95 -10.00
C CYS A 114 3.25 6.99 -8.84
N LEU A 115 1.98 7.32 -9.14
CA LEU A 115 0.92 7.36 -8.13
C LEU A 115 0.62 5.95 -7.57
N TYR A 116 0.61 4.93 -8.43
CA TYR A 116 0.47 3.54 -8.01
C TYR A 116 1.62 3.09 -7.11
N LEU A 117 2.86 3.38 -7.50
CA LEU A 117 4.05 3.04 -6.72
C LEU A 117 4.04 3.73 -5.35
N ALA A 118 3.65 5.01 -5.31
CA ALA A 118 3.49 5.75 -4.07
C ALA A 118 2.40 5.16 -3.17
N ALA A 119 1.25 4.75 -3.74
CA ALA A 119 0.19 4.09 -3.00
C ALA A 119 0.69 2.77 -2.39
N VAL A 120 1.34 1.92 -3.18
CA VAL A 120 1.89 0.63 -2.71
C VAL A 120 2.97 0.84 -1.63
N TYR A 121 3.84 1.83 -1.80
CA TYR A 121 4.85 2.19 -0.80
C TYR A 121 4.22 2.53 0.55
N GLU A 122 3.19 3.38 0.56
CA GLU A 122 2.46 3.76 1.78
C GLU A 122 1.77 2.55 2.42
N ILE A 123 1.19 1.64 1.62
CA ILE A 123 0.57 0.41 2.13
C ILE A 123 1.60 -0.48 2.82
N LEU A 124 2.74 -0.72 2.18
CA LEU A 124 3.78 -1.62 2.70
C LEU A 124 4.48 -1.01 3.92
N THR A 125 4.74 0.30 3.91
CA THR A 125 5.35 1.02 5.05
C THR A 125 4.42 0.99 6.25
N ALA A 126 3.15 1.37 6.06
CA ALA A 126 2.15 1.30 7.13
C ALA A 126 1.96 -0.14 7.64
N SER A 127 2.08 -1.14 6.78
CA SER A 127 2.01 -2.54 7.20
C SER A 127 3.21 -2.97 8.05
N CYS A 128 4.40 -2.44 7.77
CA CYS A 128 5.58 -2.69 8.60
C CYS A 128 5.42 -2.02 9.98
N GLU A 129 4.86 -0.81 10.04
CA GLU A 129 4.55 -0.12 11.30
C GLU A 129 3.56 -0.93 12.16
N ILE A 130 2.48 -1.43 11.54
CA ILE A 130 1.49 -2.25 12.25
C ILE A 130 2.13 -3.54 12.78
N LEU A 131 2.95 -4.23 11.97
CA LEU A 131 3.66 -5.43 12.41
C LEU A 131 4.63 -5.15 13.57
N ALA A 132 5.31 -4.01 13.57
CA ALA A 132 6.21 -3.61 14.67
C ALA A 132 5.42 -3.37 15.96
N ILE A 133 4.25 -2.72 15.87
CA ILE A 133 3.34 -2.53 17.03
C ILE A 133 2.87 -3.89 17.57
N ASP A 134 2.57 -4.85 16.68
CA ASP A 134 2.15 -6.21 17.04
C ASP A 134 3.32 -7.11 17.50
N ARG A 135 4.52 -6.57 17.70
CA ARG A 135 5.76 -7.28 18.11
C ARG A 135 6.18 -8.40 17.15
N LEU A 136 5.90 -8.23 15.86
CA LEU A 136 6.30 -9.13 14.78
C LEU A 136 7.54 -8.61 14.04
N ASP A 137 8.57 -8.20 14.78
CA ASP A 137 9.73 -7.45 14.27
C ASP A 137 10.49 -8.20 13.17
N ALA A 138 10.66 -9.52 13.32
CA ALA A 138 11.32 -10.35 12.30
C ALA A 138 10.52 -10.36 10.98
N THR A 139 9.19 -10.36 11.05
CA THR A 139 8.31 -10.27 9.89
C THR A 139 8.33 -8.87 9.28
N ALA A 140 8.33 -7.83 10.13
CA ALA A 140 8.42 -6.43 9.71
C ALA A 140 9.74 -6.16 8.95
N ALA A 141 10.89 -6.54 9.51
CA ALA A 141 12.19 -6.38 8.88
C ALA A 141 12.31 -7.16 7.55
N GLY A 142 11.80 -8.40 7.53
CA GLY A 142 11.74 -9.22 6.33
C GLY A 142 10.87 -8.63 5.23
N THR A 143 9.76 -7.98 5.60
CA THR A 143 8.86 -7.29 4.66
C THR A 143 9.48 -5.99 4.15
N GLY A 144 10.10 -5.20 5.02
CA GLY A 144 10.81 -3.97 4.64
C GLY A 144 11.95 -4.20 3.65
N ARG A 145 12.74 -5.28 3.81
CA ARG A 145 13.79 -5.64 2.83
C ARG A 145 13.20 -5.92 1.44
N ARG A 146 12.04 -6.60 1.37
CA ARG A 146 11.40 -6.97 0.10
C ARG A 146 10.65 -5.80 -0.53
N MET A 147 10.09 -4.92 0.29
CA MET A 147 9.57 -3.64 -0.17
C MET A 147 10.65 -2.86 -0.92
N ARG A 148 11.88 -2.77 -0.38
CA ARG A 148 13.00 -2.13 -1.09
C ARG A 148 13.30 -2.80 -2.43
N VAL A 149 13.36 -4.13 -2.48
CA VAL A 149 13.57 -4.87 -3.74
C VAL A 149 12.47 -4.57 -4.75
N PHE A 150 11.21 -4.61 -4.34
CA PHE A 150 10.07 -4.23 -5.19
C PHE A 150 10.22 -2.81 -5.74
N LEU A 151 10.46 -1.81 -4.89
CA LEU A 151 10.62 -0.42 -5.32
C LEU A 151 11.77 -0.27 -6.32
N THR A 152 12.93 -0.89 -6.05
CA THR A 152 14.07 -0.81 -6.97
C THR A 152 13.76 -1.44 -8.33
N LEU A 153 13.04 -2.57 -8.35
CA LEU A 153 12.66 -3.24 -9.59
C LEU A 153 11.61 -2.43 -10.37
N SER A 154 10.63 -1.86 -9.69
CA SER A 154 9.61 -0.99 -10.32
C SER A 154 10.24 0.29 -10.88
N LEU A 155 11.16 0.93 -10.16
CA LEU A 155 11.87 2.10 -10.67
C LEU A 155 12.77 1.76 -11.86
N LEU A 156 13.43 0.61 -11.83
CA LEU A 156 14.24 0.13 -12.95
C LEU A 156 13.37 -0.15 -14.19
N MET A 157 12.19 -0.75 -13.99
CA MET A 157 11.21 -0.96 -15.05
C MET A 157 10.80 0.36 -15.71
N GLU A 158 10.35 1.33 -14.90
CA GLU A 158 9.94 2.65 -15.40
C GLU A 158 11.09 3.39 -16.11
N ALA A 159 12.28 3.41 -15.53
CA ALA A 159 13.45 4.02 -16.15
C ALA A 159 13.78 3.36 -17.51
N SER A 160 13.65 2.04 -17.61
CA SER A 160 13.88 1.29 -18.85
C SER A 160 12.83 1.62 -19.91
N LEU A 161 11.56 1.78 -19.53
CA LEU A 161 10.48 2.21 -20.42
C LEU A 161 10.71 3.62 -20.95
N TRP A 162 11.04 4.57 -20.07
CA TRP A 162 11.34 5.95 -20.48
C TRP A 162 12.57 6.03 -21.40
N ALA A 163 13.62 5.27 -21.10
CA ALA A 163 14.78 5.16 -21.98
C ALA A 163 14.40 4.58 -23.35
N ALA A 164 13.54 3.55 -23.40
CA ALA A 164 13.08 2.97 -24.66
C ALA A 164 12.30 3.97 -25.53
N VAL A 165 11.52 4.87 -24.92
CA VAL A 165 10.80 5.95 -25.60
C VAL A 165 11.77 7.00 -26.17
N LEU A 166 12.81 7.38 -25.41
CA LEU A 166 13.76 8.43 -25.80
C LEU A 166 14.78 7.98 -26.86
N PHE A 167 15.30 6.76 -26.75
CA PHE A 167 16.41 6.28 -27.59
C PHE A 167 15.95 5.50 -28.83
N THR A 168 14.64 5.49 -29.12
CA THR A 168 14.00 4.82 -30.27
C THR A 168 14.49 3.38 -30.53
N GLN A 169 13.70 2.39 -30.08
CA GLN A 169 13.81 0.96 -30.45
C GLN A 169 15.06 0.19 -29.99
N VAL A 170 15.52 0.39 -28.76
CA VAL A 170 16.42 -0.59 -28.13
C VAL A 170 15.58 -1.74 -27.57
N GLN A 171 15.37 -2.80 -28.36
CA GLN A 171 14.64 -4.02 -27.94
C GLN A 171 15.14 -4.55 -26.58
N ALA A 172 16.43 -4.43 -26.31
CA ALA A 172 17.02 -4.81 -25.02
C ALA A 172 16.43 -4.04 -23.82
N LEU A 173 16.09 -2.75 -23.96
CA LEU A 173 15.46 -1.97 -22.89
C LEU A 173 14.03 -2.42 -22.63
N LEU A 174 13.28 -2.81 -23.67
CA LEU A 174 11.94 -3.38 -23.52
C LEU A 174 11.98 -4.73 -22.81
N TYR A 175 12.95 -5.60 -23.15
CA TYR A 175 13.14 -6.87 -22.43
C TYR A 175 13.57 -6.65 -20.98
N ALA A 176 14.42 -5.67 -20.72
CA ALA A 176 14.81 -5.30 -19.34
C ALA A 176 13.61 -4.78 -18.53
N ALA A 177 12.78 -3.92 -19.13
CA ALA A 177 11.53 -3.45 -18.52
C ALA A 177 10.60 -4.62 -18.21
N LEU A 178 10.38 -5.53 -19.16
CA LEU A 178 9.53 -6.70 -18.97
C LEU A 178 10.03 -7.61 -17.84
N ALA A 179 11.34 -7.92 -17.83
CA ALA A 179 11.94 -8.80 -16.82
C ALA A 179 11.89 -8.17 -15.42
N SER A 180 12.23 -6.89 -15.31
CA SER A 180 12.16 -6.16 -14.03
C SER A 180 10.72 -5.99 -13.55
N GLY A 181 9.77 -5.73 -14.45
CA GLY A 181 8.34 -5.66 -14.14
C GLY A 181 7.80 -6.99 -13.60
N LEU A 182 8.10 -8.11 -14.26
CA LEU A 182 7.69 -9.43 -13.79
C LEU A 182 8.29 -9.74 -12.41
N ALA A 183 9.58 -9.43 -12.20
CA ALA A 183 10.23 -9.60 -10.91
C ALA A 183 9.60 -8.71 -9.82
N ALA A 184 9.24 -7.47 -10.15
CA ALA A 184 8.52 -6.57 -9.25
C ALA A 184 7.13 -7.12 -8.87
N CYS A 185 6.38 -7.66 -9.84
CA CYS A 185 5.08 -8.30 -9.61
C CYS A 185 5.20 -9.45 -8.60
N VAL A 186 6.17 -10.34 -8.80
CA VAL A 186 6.42 -11.46 -7.89
C VAL A 186 6.83 -10.95 -6.50
N ALA A 187 7.73 -9.97 -6.43
CA ALA A 187 8.15 -9.38 -5.16
C ALA A 187 6.96 -8.78 -4.39
N LEU A 188 6.07 -8.07 -5.08
CA LEU A 188 4.89 -7.46 -4.50
C LEU A 188 3.89 -8.50 -3.97
N LEU A 189 3.62 -9.55 -4.77
CA LEU A 189 2.74 -10.64 -4.37
C LEU A 189 3.31 -11.41 -3.17
N VAL A 190 4.63 -11.59 -3.10
CA VAL A 190 5.30 -12.19 -1.94
C VAL A 190 5.14 -11.31 -0.69
N CYS A 191 5.25 -9.99 -0.81
CA CYS A 191 5.00 -9.06 0.29
C CYS A 191 3.56 -9.21 0.82
N PHE A 192 2.56 -9.09 -0.05
CA PHE A 192 1.16 -9.23 0.37
C PHE A 192 0.80 -10.63 0.86
N SER A 193 1.36 -11.68 0.26
CA SER A 193 1.14 -13.06 0.75
C SER A 193 1.69 -13.26 2.16
N ARG A 194 2.81 -12.62 2.51
CA ARG A 194 3.37 -12.72 3.86
C ARG A 194 2.60 -11.88 4.86
N LEU A 195 2.21 -10.67 4.49
CA LEU A 195 1.31 -9.86 5.33
C LEU A 195 0.03 -10.64 5.61
N ARG A 196 -0.58 -11.23 4.57
CA ARG A 196 -1.75 -12.09 4.73
C ARG A 196 -1.48 -13.28 5.66
N ARG A 197 -0.37 -14.02 5.49
CA ARG A 197 -0.01 -15.16 6.36
C ARG A 197 0.25 -14.74 7.80
N ALA A 198 0.94 -13.63 8.02
CA ALA A 198 1.23 -13.08 9.35
C ALA A 198 -0.03 -12.74 10.15
N TYR A 199 -1.19 -12.53 9.51
CA TYR A 199 -2.46 -12.31 10.20
C TYR A 199 -3.43 -13.49 10.10
N LEU A 200 -3.22 -14.45 9.18
CA LEU A 200 -4.01 -15.68 9.10
C LEU A 200 -3.48 -16.79 10.01
N ASP A 201 -2.16 -16.90 10.15
CA ASP A 201 -1.49 -17.97 10.90
C ASP A 201 -1.38 -17.63 12.40
N PHE A 202 -1.83 -16.44 12.81
CA PHE A 202 -1.96 -16.02 14.21
C PHE A 202 -3.41 -15.92 14.71
N PRO A 203 -4.30 -16.93 14.55
CA PRO A 203 -5.64 -16.85 15.17
C PRO A 203 -5.59 -16.92 16.70
N SER A 204 -4.47 -17.29 17.32
CA SER A 204 -4.49 -17.76 18.72
C SER A 204 -3.14 -17.75 19.43
N LEU A 205 -2.37 -16.65 19.43
CA LEU A 205 -1.53 -16.39 20.59
C LEU A 205 -2.46 -16.02 21.75
N ALA A 206 -2.88 -17.06 22.45
CA ALA A 206 -3.79 -17.14 23.59
C ALA A 206 -3.40 -16.17 24.74
N PRO A 207 -4.33 -15.90 25.69
CA PRO A 207 -4.28 -14.82 26.70
C PRO A 207 -3.09 -14.81 27.67
N ASN A 208 -2.08 -15.65 27.46
CA ASN A 208 -0.96 -15.86 28.36
C ASN A 208 0.27 -15.05 27.97
N ALA A 209 0.10 -13.90 27.30
CA ALA A 209 1.11 -12.86 27.46
C ALA A 209 1.20 -12.63 28.97
N PRO A 210 2.37 -12.79 29.61
CA PRO A 210 2.50 -12.54 31.04
C PRO A 210 1.89 -11.15 31.29
N PRO A 211 1.09 -10.99 32.37
CA PRO A 211 0.58 -9.67 32.73
C PRO A 211 1.76 -8.71 32.67
N PHE A 212 1.54 -7.54 32.08
CA PHE A 212 2.54 -6.49 32.05
C PHE A 212 3.26 -6.47 33.39
N PRO A 213 4.61 -6.42 33.43
CA PRO A 213 5.28 -6.18 34.70
C PRO A 213 4.54 -5.01 35.34
N PRO A 214 4.10 -5.15 36.61
CA PRO A 214 3.27 -4.13 37.25
C PRO A 214 3.93 -2.78 36.97
N GLU A 215 3.13 -1.82 36.52
CA GLU A 215 3.61 -0.45 36.38
C GLU A 215 4.39 -0.15 37.67
N PRO A 216 5.64 0.35 37.57
CA PRO A 216 6.41 0.65 38.75
C PRO A 216 5.50 1.51 39.61
N GLU A 217 5.13 0.97 40.78
CA GLU A 217 4.25 1.64 41.71
C GLU A 217 4.82 3.05 41.86
N GLU A 218 4.06 4.01 41.33
CA GLU A 218 4.38 5.41 41.49
C GLU A 218 4.42 5.61 42.99
N GLU A 219 5.64 5.69 43.55
CA GLU A 219 5.89 5.87 44.98
C GLU A 219 5.18 7.15 45.40
N ALA A 220 3.92 7.01 45.78
CA ALA A 220 3.14 7.99 46.49
C ALA A 220 3.76 8.10 47.90
N GLY A 221 4.86 8.85 48.01
CA GLY A 221 5.65 8.76 49.23
C GLY A 221 6.85 9.69 49.34
N ALA A 222 6.76 10.94 48.89
CA ALA A 222 7.65 11.98 49.40
C ALA A 222 6.93 13.35 49.40
N ALA A 223 6.13 13.56 50.45
CA ALA A 223 5.76 14.90 50.89
C ALA A 223 7.04 15.65 51.29
N GLY A 224 7.67 16.29 50.31
CA GLY A 224 8.77 17.23 50.53
C GLY A 224 8.23 18.49 51.20
N GLU A 225 8.77 18.78 52.36
CA GLU A 225 8.49 19.91 53.24
C GLU A 225 8.38 21.24 52.48
N ALA A 226 7.35 22.01 52.83
CA ALA A 226 7.22 23.40 52.41
C ALA A 226 8.38 24.22 53.02
N PRO A 227 9.09 25.05 52.22
CA PRO A 227 10.13 25.91 52.76
C PRO A 227 9.51 27.00 53.63
N SER A 228 9.85 26.98 54.92
CA SER A 228 9.58 28.07 55.86
C SER A 228 10.47 29.26 55.50
N PHE A 229 9.87 30.31 54.94
CA PHE A 229 10.57 31.59 54.74
C PHE A 229 10.65 32.33 56.09
N PRO A 230 11.85 32.80 56.52
CA PRO A 230 11.94 33.72 57.63
C PRO A 230 11.48 35.11 57.19
N ALA A 231 10.56 35.69 57.97
CA ALA A 231 10.17 37.08 57.85
C ALA A 231 11.37 37.97 58.15
N GLN A 232 11.84 38.74 57.15
CA GLN A 232 12.71 39.89 57.40
C GLN A 232 11.85 41.14 57.56
N ASN A 233 11.84 41.64 58.78
CA ASN A 233 11.48 43.01 59.13
C ASN A 233 12.64 43.94 58.73
N LEU A 234 12.25 45.16 58.31
CA LEU A 234 13.06 46.37 58.04
C LEU A 234 13.59 46.53 56.61
#